data_AF-A0A355YKA8-F1
#
_entry.id   AF-A0A355YKA8-F1
#
_cell.length_a   1.000
_cell.length_b   1.000
_cell.length_c   1.000
_cell.angle_alpha   90.00
_cell.angle_beta   90.00
_cell.angle_gamma   90.00
#
_symmetry.space_group_name_H-M   'P 1'
#
loop_
_entity.id
_entity.type
_entity.pdbx_description
1 polymer ?
#
loop_
_entity_poly.entity_id
_entity_poly.type
_entity_poly.pdbx_seq_one_letter_code
_entity_poly.pdbx_strand_id
1 'polypeptide(L)' 'EIGGRDDIAALTSAMRCGCVLLATIHGSAMEELYQKPELEEMMEQKMFRRFVLLEQGRKPGRIGKILDEEGCEVRVI' A
#
# COMPACT_ATOMS: atom_id res chain seq x y z
N GLU A 1 9.77 3.96 1.96
CA GLU A 1 9.40 2.53 1.87
C GLU A 1 8.99 2.09 3.26
N ILE A 2 7.97 1.26 3.38
CA ILE A 2 7.48 0.75 4.65
C ILE A 2 8.28 -0.52 4.99
N GLY A 3 9.09 -0.44 6.05
CA GLY A 3 9.93 -1.53 6.52
C GLY A 3 9.51 -2.10 7.87
N GLY A 4 8.66 -1.40 8.64
CA GLY A 4 8.15 -1.91 9.91
C GLY A 4 7.28 -0.92 10.69
N ARG A 5 7.07 -1.20 11.97
CA ARG A 5 6.15 -0.45 12.85
C ARG A 5 6.49 1.03 12.99
N ASP A 6 7.77 1.38 13.00
CA ASP A 6 8.20 2.79 13.12
C ASP A 6 7.73 3.62 11.92
N ASP A 7 7.73 3.04 10.72
CA ASP A 7 7.21 3.69 9.51
C ASP A 7 5.69 3.87 9.59
N ILE A 8 4.97 2.88 10.12
CA ILE A 8 3.52 2.98 10.34
C ILE A 8 3.19 4.12 11.30
N ALA A 9 3.92 4.24 12.41
CA ALA A 9 3.74 5.34 13.34
C ALA A 9 3.99 6.72 12.69
N ALA A 10 5.03 6.83 11.86
CA ALA A 10 5.33 8.03 11.10
C ALA A 10 4.22 8.37 10.09
N LEU A 11 3.70 7.37 9.37
CA LEU A 11 2.58 7.54 8.43
C LEU A 11 1.31 8.00 9.16
N THR A 12 0.97 7.39 10.30
CA THR A 12 -0.20 7.76 11.12
C THR A 12 -0.12 9.21 11.60
N SER A 13 1.08 9.68 11.96
CA SER A 13 1.31 11.09 12.28
C SER A 13 1.08 12.00 11.07
N ALA A 14 1.65 11.64 9.92
CA ALA A 14 1.54 12.42 8.68
C ALA A 14 0.10 12.52 8.15
N MET A 15 -0.73 11.50 8.33
CA MET A 15 -2.15 11.53 7.96
C MET A 15 -2.92 12.65 8.66
N ARG A 16 -2.56 12.98 9.91
CA ARG A 16 -3.25 14.03 10.70
C ARG A 16 -2.98 15.44 10.17
N CYS A 17 -1.96 15.60 9.33
CA CYS A 17 -1.56 16.88 8.75
C CYS A 17 -2.30 17.22 7.44
N GLY A 18 -3.19 16.34 6.95
CA GLY A 18 -3.91 16.54 5.69
C GLY A 18 -3.06 16.36 4.43
N CYS A 19 -1.88 15.75 4.56
CA CYS A 19 -0.99 15.47 3.43
C CYS A 19 -1.50 14.28 2.60
N VAL A 20 -1.24 14.30 1.29
CA VAL A 20 -1.38 13.12 0.44
C VAL A 20 -0.16 12.23 0.64
N LEU A 21 -0.36 10.95 0.96
CA LEU A 21 0.70 9.99 1.20
C LEU A 21 0.94 9.09 -0.02
N LEU A 22 2.22 8.88 -0.34
CA LEU A 22 2.68 7.88 -1.30
C LEU A 22 3.78 7.06 -0.62
N ALA A 23 3.58 5.75 -0.56
CA ALA A 23 4.53 4.82 0.04
C ALA A 23 4.72 3.60 -0.85
N THR A 24 5.84 2.91 -0.64
CA THR A 24 6.17 1.65 -1.31
C THR A 24 6.36 0.58 -0.25
N ILE A 25 6.04 -0.67 -0.61
CA ILE A 25 6.32 -1.83 0.21
C ILE A 25 6.64 -3.03 -0.69
N HIS A 26 7.55 -3.87 -0.23
CA HIS A 26 7.82 -5.15 -0.88
C HIS A 26 6.76 -6.19 -0.52
N GLY A 27 6.09 -6.70 -1.54
CA GLY A 27 5.12 -7.80 -1.47
C GLY A 27 4.79 -8.29 -2.88
N SER A 28 4.42 -9.57 -2.99
CA SER A 28 4.03 -10.19 -4.26
C SER A 28 2.52 -10.11 -4.53
N ALA A 29 1.72 -9.92 -3.47
CA ALA A 29 0.27 -9.78 -3.54
C ALA A 29 -0.27 -9.04 -2.30
N MET A 30 -1.55 -8.63 -2.33
CA MET A 30 -2.19 -7.94 -1.19
C MET A 30 -2.32 -8.86 0.03
N GLU A 31 -2.58 -10.14 -0.20
CA GLU A 31 -2.75 -11.17 0.83
C GLU A 31 -1.51 -11.27 1.73
N GLU A 32 -0.31 -11.07 1.17
CA GLU A 32 0.93 -11.04 1.96
C GLU A 32 0.96 -9.84 2.92
N LEU A 33 0.39 -8.70 2.53
CA LEU A 33 0.36 -7.51 3.39
C LEU A 33 -0.55 -7.75 4.61
N TYR A 34 -1.69 -8.43 4.41
CA TYR A 34 -2.58 -8.82 5.52
C TYR A 34 -1.96 -9.86 6.46
N GLN A 35 -0.98 -10.64 6.01
CA GLN A 35 -0.29 -11.63 6.83
C GLN A 35 0.87 -11.05 7.65
N LYS A 36 1.29 -9.81 7.39
CA LYS A 36 2.39 -9.14 8.09
C LYS A 36 1.85 -8.41 9.34
N PRO A 37 2.15 -8.88 10.57
CA PRO A 37 1.63 -8.28 11.80
C PRO A 37 2.04 -6.81 11.98
N GLU A 38 3.16 -6.40 11.39
CA GLU A 38 3.61 -5.00 11.41
C GLU A 38 2.80 -4.06 10.51
N LEU A 39 1.96 -4.60 9.61
CA LEU A 39 1.11 -3.83 8.70
C LEU A 39 -0.38 -3.91 9.07
N GLU A 40 -0.75 -4.78 10.01
CA GLU A 40 -2.15 -5.04 10.40
C GLU A 40 -2.92 -3.74 10.66
N GLU A 41 -2.36 -2.86 11.51
CA GLU A 41 -2.97 -1.55 11.82
C GLU A 41 -3.18 -0.69 10.56
N MET A 42 -2.20 -0.67 9.65
CA MET A 42 -2.29 0.11 8.41
C MET A 42 -3.44 -0.37 7.52
N MET A 43 -3.61 -1.69 7.43
CA MET A 43 -4.65 -2.33 6.63
C MET A 43 -6.02 -2.14 7.26
N GLU A 44 -6.15 -2.34 8.58
CA GLU A 44 -7.40 -2.18 9.32
C GLU A 44 -7.92 -0.73 9.31
N GLN A 45 -7.01 0.23 9.50
CA GLN A 45 -7.35 1.66 9.47
C GLN A 45 -7.58 2.19 8.06
N LYS A 46 -7.43 1.35 7.02
CA LYS A 46 -7.57 1.73 5.60
C LYS A 46 -6.80 3.00 5.27
N MET A 47 -5.54 3.07 5.73
CA MET A 47 -4.70 4.28 5.61
C MET A 47 -4.48 4.71 4.15
N PHE A 48 -4.53 3.76 3.22
CA PHE A 48 -4.38 3.98 1.79
C PHE A 48 -5.66 3.62 1.03
N ARG A 49 -6.07 4.51 0.12
CA ARG A 49 -7.26 4.32 -0.73
C ARG A 49 -6.97 3.61 -2.05
N ARG A 50 -5.70 3.53 -2.42
CA ARG A 50 -5.25 2.95 -3.68
C ARG A 50 -3.97 2.17 -3.47
N PHE A 51 -3.95 0.95 -3.99
CA PHE A 51 -2.76 0.12 -4.08
C PHE A 51 -2.42 -0.07 -5.55
N VAL A 52 -1.16 0.15 -5.90
CA VAL A 52 -0.66 -0.04 -7.27
C VAL A 52 0.32 -1.20 -7.23
N LEU A 53 -0.11 -2.36 -7.73
CA LEU A 53 0.74 -3.54 -7.81
C LEU A 53 1.58 -3.46 -9.07
N LEU A 54 2.89 -3.43 -8.87
CA LEU A 54 3.86 -3.44 -9.95
C LEU A 54 4.23 -4.88 -10.30
N GLU A 55 4.25 -5.20 -11.59
CA GLU A 55 4.64 -6.51 -12.09
C GLU A 55 6.05 -6.47 -12.64
N GLN A 56 6.77 -7.58 -12.45
CA GLN A 56 8.04 -7.79 -13.13
C GLN A 56 7.79 -7.84 -14.65
N GLY A 57 8.64 -7.15 -15.40
CA GLY A 57 8.55 -7.10 -16.86
C GLY A 57 9.88 -6.73 -17.48
N ARG A 58 9.89 -6.56 -18.82
CA ARG A 58 11.09 -6.14 -19.55
C ARG A 58 11.65 -4.78 -19.12
N LYS A 59 10.80 -3.92 -18.54
CA LYS A 59 11.16 -2.61 -18.01
C LYS A 59 10.52 -2.43 -16.62
N PRO A 60 11.17 -1.70 -15.70
CA PRO A 60 10.58 -1.38 -14.40
C PRO A 60 9.35 -0.48 -14.54
N GLY A 61 8.48 -0.49 -13.52
CA GLY A 61 7.31 0.38 -13.45
C GLY A 61 6.08 -0.10 -14.24
N ARG A 62 6.06 -1.38 -14.66
CA ARG A 62 4.85 -1.94 -15.27
C ARG A 62 3.77 -2.10 -14.20
N ILE A 63 2.67 -1.38 -14.35
CA ILE A 63 1.48 -1.52 -13.50
C ILE A 63 0.76 -2.80 -13.92
N GLY A 64 0.61 -3.74 -12.98
CA GLY A 64 -0.21 -4.94 -13.16
C GLY A 64 -1.67 -4.65 -12.80
N LYS A 65 -1.89 -4.19 -11.57
CA LYS A 65 -3.22 -3.92 -11.03
C LYS A 65 -3.27 -2.61 -10.25
N ILE A 66 -4.46 -2.01 -10.23
CA ILE A 66 -4.78 -0.92 -9.32
C ILE A 66 -5.98 -1.39 -8.50
N LEU A 67 -5.84 -1.34 -7.18
CA LEU A 67 -6.84 -1.80 -6.23
C LEU A 67 -7.33 -0.65 -5.37
N ASP A 68 -8.56 -0.74 -4.88
CA ASP A 68 -9.11 0.16 -3.86
C ASP A 68 -8.70 -0.25 -2.44
N GLU A 69 -9.20 0.48 -1.43
CA GLU A 69 -8.98 0.20 0.00
C GLU A 69 -9.45 -1.20 0.46
N GLU A 70 -10.34 -1.86 -0.29
CA GLU A 70 -10.80 -3.22 0.00
C GLU A 70 -9.99 -4.29 -0.75
N GLY A 71 -8.99 -3.89 -1.52
CA GLY A 71 -8.21 -4.79 -2.39
C GLY A 71 -8.94 -5.22 -3.66
N CYS A 72 -10.05 -4.56 -4.00
CA CYS A 72 -10.81 -4.85 -5.22
C CYS A 72 -10.21 -4.10 -6.42
N GLU A 73 -10.10 -4.78 -7.57
CA GLU A 73 -9.52 -4.19 -8.77
C GLU A 73 -10.42 -3.09 -9.34
N VAL A 74 -9.84 -1.91 -9.57
CA VAL A 74 -10.54 -0.77 -10.14
C VAL A 74 -10.07 -0.50 -11.56
N ARG A 75 -11.02 -0.27 -12.47
CA ARG A 75 -10.71 0.19 -13.83
C ARG A 75 -10.47 1.69 -13.80
N VAL A 76 -9.32 2.11 -14.29
CA VAL A 76 -9.05 3.52 -14.59
C VAL A 76 -9.52 3.75 -16.02
N ILE A 77 -10.49 4.67 -16.18
CA ILE A 77 -11.09 5.06 -17.46
C ILE A 77 -10.14 6.03 -18.17
#